data_AF-A0A4Y9QEF8-F1
#
_entry.id   AF-A0A4Y9QEF8-F1
#
_cell.length_a   1.000
_cell.length_b   1.000
_cell.length_c   1.000
_cell.angle_alpha   90.00
_cell.angle_beta   90.00
_cell.angle_gamma   90.00
#
_symmetry.space_group_name_H-M   'P 1'
#
loop_
_entity.id
_entity.type
_entity.pdbx_description
1 polymer ?
#
loop_
_entity_poly.entity_id
_entity_poly.type
_entity_poly.pdbx_seq_one_letter_code
_entity_poly.pdbx_strand_id
1 'polypeptide(L)' 'MELVAREQPYWVIQPLVDAGLDVEQIRTLLFRLAFEAMVGGGRGVEAEVANAVLDKPQEVRAAWVETVGRMLAHAPAE' A
#
# COMPACT_ATOMS: atom_id res chain seq x y z
N MET A 1 18.15 -15.31 -20.00
CA MET A 1 17.60 -15.54 -18.65
C MET A 1 17.21 -14.17 -18.08
N GLU A 2 16.20 -13.54 -18.68
CA GLU A 2 15.86 -12.11 -18.48
C GLU A 2 14.35 -11.94 -18.24
N LEU A 3 13.82 -12.65 -17.24
CA LEU A 3 12.42 -12.48 -16.81
C LEU A 3 12.26 -11.89 -15.41
N VAL A 4 13.35 -11.67 -14.68
CA VAL A 4 13.32 -11.29 -13.26
C VAL A 4 12.92 -9.81 -13.01
N ALA A 5 12.79 -8.98 -14.06
CA ALA A 5 12.55 -7.55 -13.91
C ALA A 5 11.07 -7.12 -13.82
N ARG A 6 10.10 -8.00 -14.13
CA ARG A 6 8.67 -7.64 -14.18
C ARG A 6 7.82 -8.13 -12.99
N GLU A 7 8.37 -8.99 -12.13
CA GLU A 7 7.66 -9.57 -10.98
C GLU A 7 7.79 -8.71 -9.70
N GLN A 8 8.65 -7.69 -9.75
CA GLN A 8 9.07 -6.88 -8.59
C GLN A 8 7.98 -5.98 -7.96
N PRO A 9 6.93 -5.47 -8.64
CA PRO A 9 5.88 -4.72 -7.95
C PRO A 9 4.72 -5.60 -7.46
N TYR A 10 4.60 -6.84 -7.97
CA TYR A 10 3.42 -7.67 -7.68
C TYR A 10 3.46 -8.24 -6.26
N TRP A 11 4.65 -8.63 -5.78
CA TRP A 11 4.79 -9.14 -4.42
C TRP A 11 4.42 -8.09 -3.36
N VAL A 12 4.60 -6.79 -3.64
CA VAL A 12 4.25 -5.72 -2.69
C VAL A 12 2.74 -5.66 -2.44
N ILE A 13 1.95 -5.80 -3.50
CA ILE A 13 0.47 -5.71 -3.44
C ILE A 13 -0.21 -7.07 -3.20
N GLN A 14 0.54 -8.17 -3.24
CA GLN A 14 0.02 -9.52 -3.06
C GLN A 14 -0.88 -9.67 -1.82
N PRO A 15 -0.57 -9.11 -0.63
CA PRO A 15 -1.45 -9.22 0.53
C PRO A 15 -2.86 -8.66 0.28
N LEU A 16 -2.96 -7.57 -0.49
CA LEU A 16 -4.25 -6.96 -0.84
C LEU A 16 -5.02 -7.80 -1.86
N VAL A 17 -4.30 -8.41 -2.80
CA VAL A 17 -4.89 -9.35 -3.78
C VAL A 17 -5.43 -10.59 -3.05
N ASP A 18 -4.67 -11.14 -2.10
CA ASP A 18 -5.08 -12.30 -1.29
C ASP A 18 -6.26 -11.95 -0.37
N ALA A 19 -6.36 -10.68 0.07
CA ALA A 19 -7.53 -10.15 0.79
C ALA A 19 -8.74 -9.86 -0.12
N GLY A 20 -8.66 -10.19 -1.42
CA GLY A 20 -9.76 -10.11 -2.37
C GLY A 20 -9.93 -8.77 -3.06
N LEU A 21 -8.94 -7.87 -2.98
CA LEU A 21 -9.00 -6.60 -3.71
C LEU A 21 -8.56 -6.78 -5.16
N ASP A 22 -9.28 -6.10 -6.05
CA ASP A 22 -8.84 -5.93 -7.43
C ASP A 22 -7.79 -4.81 -7.57
N VAL A 23 -7.11 -4.78 -8.71
CA VAL A 23 -6.05 -3.82 -9.00
C VAL A 23 -6.55 -2.37 -8.98
N GLU A 24 -7.80 -2.11 -9.39
CA GLU A 24 -8.37 -0.77 -9.40
C GLU A 24 -8.63 -0.26 -7.97
N GLN A 25 -9.13 -1.14 -7.09
CA GLN A 25 -9.30 -0.84 -5.66
C GLN A 25 -7.97 -0.58 -4.97
N ILE A 26 -6.95 -1.40 -5.26
CA ILE A 26 -5.59 -1.20 -4.75
C ILE A 26 -5.05 0.16 -5.22
N ARG A 27 -5.23 0.48 -6.51
CA ARG A 27 -4.82 1.75 -7.10
C ARG A 27 -5.50 2.93 -6.39
N THR A 28 -6.79 2.85 -6.10
CA THR A 28 -7.51 3.88 -5.34
C THR A 28 -6.93 4.08 -3.93
N LEU A 29 -6.60 3.00 -3.22
CA LEU A 29 -5.99 3.10 -1.88
C LEU A 29 -4.62 3.79 -1.93
N LEU A 30 -3.77 3.42 -2.90
CA LEU A 30 -2.45 4.02 -3.09
C LEU A 30 -2.56 5.50 -3.48
N PHE A 31 -3.48 5.85 -4.37
CA PHE A 31 -3.72 7.26 -4.72
C PHE A 31 -4.21 8.07 -3.53
N ARG A 32 -5.13 7.52 -2.73
CA ARG A 32 -5.62 8.17 -1.54
C ARG A 32 -4.50 8.41 -0.53
N LEU A 33 -3.66 7.41 -0.27
CA LEU A 33 -2.49 7.55 0.60
C LEU A 33 -1.53 8.64 0.09
N ALA A 34 -1.17 8.62 -1.19
CA ALA A 34 -0.28 9.62 -1.78
C ALA A 34 -0.89 11.03 -1.70
N PHE A 35 -2.18 11.16 -1.96
CA PHE A 35 -2.90 12.42 -1.85
C PHE A 35 -2.93 12.94 -0.41
N GLU A 36 -3.28 12.08 0.55
CA GLU A 36 -3.29 12.42 1.97
C GLU A 36 -1.90 12.83 2.45
N ALA A 37 -0.84 12.13 2.04
CA ALA A 37 0.54 12.51 2.36
C ALA A 37 0.95 13.88 1.79
N MET A 38 0.53 14.19 0.56
CA MET A 38 0.82 15.49 -0.06
C MET A 38 0.02 16.64 0.58
N VAL A 39 -1.25 16.41 0.95
CA VAL A 39 -2.17 17.45 1.46
C VAL A 39 -2.11 17.60 2.98
N GLY A 40 -1.78 16.53 3.69
CA GLY A 40 -1.76 16.44 5.16
C GLY A 40 -0.65 17.23 5.82
N GLY A 41 0.34 17.68 5.05
CA GLY A 41 1.48 18.47 5.55
C GLY A 41 2.40 17.68 6.47
N GLY A 42 2.42 16.35 6.37
CA GLY A 42 3.29 15.48 7.16
C GLY A 42 2.81 15.22 8.59
N ARG A 43 1.49 15.21 8.84
CA ARG A 43 0.91 14.88 10.17
C ARG A 43 1.17 13.44 10.65
N GLY A 44 1.91 12.66 9.89
CA GLY A 44 2.40 11.34 10.23
C GLY A 44 1.84 10.32 9.26
N VAL A 45 2.73 9.73 8.45
CA VAL A 45 2.41 8.71 7.45
C VAL A 45 1.60 7.56 8.07
N GLU A 46 1.86 7.22 9.34
CA GLU A 46 1.16 6.17 10.09
C GLU A 46 -0.35 6.42 10.23
N ALA A 47 -0.76 7.66 10.50
CA ALA A 47 -2.17 8.01 10.66
C ALA A 47 -2.91 8.00 9.32
N GLU A 48 -2.25 8.45 8.25
CA GLU A 48 -2.79 8.47 6.88
C GLU A 48 -2.92 7.03 6.33
N VAL A 49 -1.93 6.17 6.60
CA VAL A 49 -1.98 4.73 6.31
C VAL A 49 -3.18 4.08 6.98
N ALA A 50 -3.42 4.35 8.26
CA ALA A 50 -4.57 3.77 8.97
C ALA A 50 -5.92 4.32 8.46
N ASN A 51 -5.98 5.62 8.16
CA ASN A 51 -7.21 6.27 7.70
C ASN A 51 -7.66 5.81 6.31
N ALA A 52 -6.73 5.48 5.41
CA ALA A 52 -7.04 5.05 4.05
C ALA A 52 -7.92 3.79 3.97
N VAL A 53 -7.90 2.95 5.01
CA VAL A 53 -8.63 1.67 5.09
C VAL A 53 -9.58 1.56 6.27
N LEU A 54 -9.90 2.68 6.95
CA LEU A 54 -10.75 2.69 8.14
C LEU A 54 -12.17 2.14 7.89
N ASP A 55 -12.67 2.30 6.66
CA ASP A 55 -13.98 1.80 6.22
C ASP A 55 -13.93 0.35 5.68
N LYS A 56 -12.76 -0.27 5.60
CA LYS A 56 -12.59 -1.63 5.04
C LYS A 56 -12.72 -2.74 6.10
N PRO A 57 -12.98 -3.99 5.70
CA PRO A 57 -12.93 -5.16 6.60
C PRO A 57 -11.57 -5.33 7.26
N GLN A 58 -11.52 -6.02 8.40
CA GLN A 58 -10.29 -6.24 9.18
C GLN A 58 -9.18 -6.91 8.35
N GLU A 59 -9.53 -7.88 7.51
CA GLU A 59 -8.59 -8.61 6.64
C GLU A 59 -7.88 -7.66 5.67
N VAL A 60 -8.62 -6.73 5.07
CA VAL A 60 -8.08 -5.71 4.15
C VAL A 60 -7.18 -4.72 4.90
N ARG A 61 -7.54 -4.35 6.13
CA ARG A 61 -6.70 -3.46 6.96
C ARG A 61 -5.36 -4.10 7.29
N ALA A 62 -5.37 -5.39 7.67
CA ALA A 62 -4.15 -6.13 7.96
C ALA A 62 -3.26 -6.24 6.71
N ALA A 63 -3.86 -6.62 5.57
CA ALA A 63 -3.16 -6.68 4.29
C ALA A 63 -2.56 -5.33 3.86
N TRP A 64 -3.26 -4.23 4.12
CA TRP A 64 -2.78 -2.88 3.82
C TRP A 64 -1.56 -2.48 4.64
N VAL A 65 -1.57 -2.75 5.95
CA VAL A 65 -0.40 -2.50 6.82
C VAL A 65 0.80 -3.30 6.33
N GLU A 66 0.59 -4.56 5.94
CA GLU A 66 1.64 -5.41 5.39
C GLU A 66 2.19 -4.86 4.07
N THR A 67 1.33 -4.50 3.12
CA THR A 67 1.75 -3.90 1.83
C THR A 67 2.54 -2.61 2.04
N VAL A 68 2.11 -1.72 2.93
CA VAL A 68 2.86 -0.49 3.23
C VAL A 68 4.20 -0.81 3.89
N GLY A 69 4.24 -1.78 4.81
CA GLY A 69 5.51 -2.25 5.40
C GLY A 69 6.48 -2.78 4.34
N ARG A 70 5.98 -3.55 3.36
CA ARG A 70 6.76 -4.02 2.21
C ARG A 70 7.29 -2.87 1.34
N MET A 71 6.50 -1.81 1.12
CA MET A 71 6.93 -0.61 0.38
C MET A 71 8.04 0.14 1.11
N LEU A 72 7.89 0.37 2.42
CA LEU A 72 8.85 1.11 3.24
C LEU A 72 10.18 0.36 3.42
N ALA A 73 10.14 -0.97 3.51
CA ALA A 73 11.35 -1.81 3.61
C ALA A 73 12.22 -1.77 2.34
N HIS A 74 11.71 -1.21 1.23
CA HIS A 74 12.45 -1.03 -0.03
C HIS A 74 12.61 0.44 -0.43
N ALA A 75 12.19 1.38 0.41
CA ALA A 75 12.57 2.78 0.24
C ALA A 75 14.09 2.90 0.47
N PRO A 76 14.86 3.51 -0.46
CA PRO A 76 16.28 3.78 -0.21
C PRO A 76 16.38 4.66 1.04
N ALA A 77 17.28 4.31 1.96
CA ALA A 77 17.62 5.17 3.08
C ALA A 77 18.33 6.42 2.51
N GLU A 78 17.70 7.58 2.61
CA GLU A 78 18.33 8.88 2.31
C GLU A 78 19.38 9.24 3.37
#